data_AF-A0A968DID2-F1
#
_entry.id   AF-A0A968DID2-F1
#
_cell.length_a   1.000
_cell.length_b   1.000
_cell.length_c   1.000
_cell.angle_alpha   90.00
_cell.angle_beta   90.00
_cell.angle_gamma   90.00
#
_symmetry.space_group_name_H-M   'P 1'
#
loop_
_entity.id
_entity.type
_entity.pdbx_description
1 polymer ?
#
loop_
_entity_poly.entity_id
_entity_poly.type
_entity_poly.pdbx_seq_one_letter_code
_entity_poly.pdbx_strand_id
1 'polypeptide(L)' 'KEQIIDYPYVELVFDADGFGGPNAKIGDYNQYAAEPGFEFGGFKLFFNWDYPLLSPPEVMTLNPPPAIIIYQ' A
#
# COMPACT_ATOMS: atom_id res chain seq x y z
N LYS A 1 -1.98 4.94 -16.79
CA LYS A 1 -0.83 4.12 -16.33
C LYS A 1 0.34 4.23 -17.30
N GLU A 2 0.13 4.11 -18.61
CA GLU A 2 1.18 4.24 -19.65
C GLU A 2 1.87 5.61 -19.77
N GLN A 3 1.36 6.63 -19.06
CA GLN A 3 1.97 7.97 -19.00
C GLN A 3 2.79 8.19 -17.73
N ILE A 4 2.89 7.19 -16.85
CA ILE A 4 3.80 7.24 -15.71
C ILE A 4 5.20 7.05 -16.28
N ILE A 5 6.05 8.05 -16.07
CA ILE A 5 7.45 8.05 -16.51
C ILE A 5 8.34 8.28 -15.30
N ASP A 6 9.49 7.65 -15.30
CA ASP A 6 10.47 7.83 -14.24
C ASP A 6 11.08 9.24 -14.33
N TYR A 7 11.30 9.86 -13.17
CA TYR A 7 11.96 11.17 -13.08
C TYR A 7 13.18 11.08 -12.17
N PRO A 8 14.33 11.68 -12.55
CA PRO A 8 15.53 11.61 -11.72
C PRO A 8 15.29 12.13 -10.30
N TYR A 9 15.73 11.36 -9.31
CA TYR A 9 15.67 11.69 -7.88
C TYR A 9 14.25 11.78 -7.28
N VAL A 10 13.26 11.18 -7.95
CA VAL A 10 11.89 11.07 -7.45
C VAL A 10 11.49 9.61 -7.47
N GLU A 11 11.16 9.07 -6.31
CA GLU A 11 10.63 7.71 -6.15
C GLU A 11 9.11 7.80 -5.97
N LEU A 12 8.36 6.89 -6.60
CA LEU A 12 6.90 6.89 -6.55
C LEU A 12 6.37 5.83 -5.57
N VAL A 13 5.57 6.28 -4.61
CA VAL A 13 4.88 5.39 -3.66
C VAL A 13 3.38 5.35 -3.96
N PHE A 14 2.84 4.15 -4.15
CA PHE A 14 1.41 3.90 -4.26
C PHE A 14 0.84 3.56 -2.88
N ASP A 15 0.15 4.51 -2.26
CA ASP A 15 -0.43 4.35 -0.92
C ASP A 15 -1.82 3.70 -0.96
N ALA A 16 -1.97 2.55 -0.30
CA ALA A 16 -3.27 1.94 -0.04
C ALA A 16 -4.00 2.68 1.10
N ASP A 17 -4.72 3.75 0.71
CA ASP A 17 -5.37 4.71 1.61
C ASP A 17 -6.84 4.37 1.96
N GLY A 18 -7.34 3.20 1.54
CA GLY A 18 -8.68 2.74 1.90
C GLY A 18 -8.76 2.22 3.33
N PHE A 19 -9.82 2.55 4.09
CA PHE A 19 -10.10 1.91 5.38
C PHE A 19 -11.01 0.69 5.24
N GLY A 20 -10.92 -0.23 6.20
CA GLY A 20 -11.81 -1.40 6.27
C GLY A 20 -11.15 -2.65 6.83
N GLY A 21 -11.74 -3.81 6.56
CA GLY A 21 -11.19 -5.08 7.01
C GLY A 21 -9.94 -5.51 6.24
N PRO A 22 -9.11 -6.42 6.80
CA PRO A 22 -7.85 -6.84 6.20
C PRO A 22 -7.96 -7.28 4.74
N ASN A 23 -8.98 -8.08 4.40
CA ASN A 23 -9.15 -8.58 3.04
C ASN A 23 -9.34 -7.46 2.01
N ALA A 24 -10.08 -6.40 2.36
CA ALA A 24 -10.30 -5.28 1.46
C ALA A 24 -8.98 -4.53 1.22
N LYS A 25 -8.23 -4.25 2.29
CA LYS A 25 -6.97 -3.51 2.21
C LYS A 25 -5.86 -4.30 1.51
N ILE A 26 -5.71 -5.58 1.85
CA ILE A 26 -4.75 -6.48 1.21
C ILE A 26 -5.12 -6.68 -0.26
N GLY A 27 -6.41 -6.81 -0.57
CA GLY A 27 -6.91 -6.90 -1.94
C GLY A 27 -6.55 -5.66 -2.77
N ASP A 28 -6.78 -4.48 -2.21
CA ASP A 28 -6.45 -3.19 -2.84
C ASP A 28 -4.94 -3.08 -3.12
N TYR A 29 -4.11 -3.33 -2.10
CA TYR A 29 -2.66 -3.32 -2.23
C TYR A 29 -2.17 -4.29 -3.32
N ASN A 30 -2.62 -5.55 -3.28
CA ASN A 30 -2.22 -6.57 -4.24
C ASN A 30 -2.67 -6.25 -5.66
N GLN A 31 -3.84 -5.64 -5.83
CA GLN A 31 -4.35 -5.24 -7.14
C GLN A 31 -3.42 -4.20 -7.77
N TYR A 32 -3.02 -3.17 -7.00
CA TYR A 32 -2.15 -2.11 -7.53
C TYR A 32 -0.68 -2.52 -7.62
N ALA A 33 -0.21 -3.42 -6.76
CA ALA A 33 1.13 -3.99 -6.83
C ALA A 33 1.41 -4.74 -8.15
N ALA A 34 0.37 -5.19 -8.85
CA ALA A 34 0.49 -5.87 -10.14
C ALA A 34 0.51 -4.91 -11.35
N GLU A 35 0.44 -3.60 -11.13
CA GLU A 35 0.24 -2.62 -12.20
C GLU A 35 1.55 -2.00 -12.70
N PRO A 36 1.62 -1.58 -13.99
CA PRO A 36 2.79 -0.89 -14.51
C PRO A 36 3.07 0.41 -13.75
N GLY A 37 4.34 0.62 -13.39
CA GLY A 37 4.80 1.80 -12.65
C GLY A 37 4.65 1.69 -11.13
N PHE A 38 4.24 0.55 -10.59
CA PHE A 38 4.31 0.27 -9.16
C PHE A 38 5.78 0.05 -8.76
N GLU A 39 6.42 1.10 -8.28
CA GLU A 39 7.81 1.08 -7.81
C GLU A 39 7.88 0.68 -6.33
N PHE A 40 7.15 1.40 -5.47
CA PHE A 40 7.04 1.11 -4.05
C PHE A 40 5.59 1.16 -3.57
N GLY A 41 5.26 0.31 -2.60
CA GLY A 41 3.97 0.33 -1.91
C GLY A 41 3.99 1.16 -0.64
N GLY A 42 2.90 1.87 -0.40
CA GLY A 42 2.52 2.47 0.88
C GLY A 42 1.31 1.76 1.46
N PHE A 43 1.23 1.64 2.78
CA PHE A 43 0.08 1.04 3.44
C PHE A 43 -0.36 1.87 4.63
N LYS A 44 -1.56 2.44 4.57
CA LYS A 44 -2.12 3.22 5.68
C LYS A 44 -2.91 2.33 6.61
N LEU A 45 -2.77 2.53 7.92
CA LEU A 45 -3.52 1.87 8.98
C LEU A 45 -4.35 2.92 9.72
N PHE A 46 -5.65 2.72 9.77
CA PHE A 46 -6.59 3.61 10.44
C PHE A 46 -7.05 3.00 11.77
N PHE A 47 -6.59 3.55 12.90
CA PHE A 47 -6.84 2.96 14.22
C PHE A 47 -8.33 2.83 14.57
N ASN A 48 -9.15 3.76 14.09
CA ASN A 48 -10.59 3.81 14.42
C ASN A 48 -11.50 3.28 13.32
N TRP A 49 -10.97 2.94 12.14
CA TRP A 49 -11.77 2.59 10.95
C TRP A 49 -11.41 1.24 10.34
N ASP A 50 -10.21 0.72 10.60
CA ASP A 50 -9.83 -0.63 10.19
C ASP A 50 -10.27 -1.64 11.26
N TYR A 51 -11.01 -2.67 10.83
CA TYR A 51 -11.46 -3.72 11.74
C TYR A 51 -11.54 -5.10 11.08
N PRO A 52 -10.79 -6.10 11.59
CA PRO A 52 -9.71 -5.94 12.56
C PRO A 52 -8.53 -5.14 11.97
N LEU A 53 -7.83 -4.39 12.81
CA LEU A 53 -6.62 -3.65 12.43
C LEU A 53 -5.47 -4.65 12.20
N LEU A 54 -4.80 -4.53 11.04
CA LEU A 54 -3.59 -5.31 10.75
C LEU A 54 -2.41 -4.84 11.61
N SER A 55 -1.64 -5.77 12.14
CA SER A 55 -0.40 -5.46 12.84
C SER A 55 0.72 -5.11 11.86
N PRO A 56 1.75 -4.34 12.27
CA PRO A 56 2.88 -4.03 11.40
C PRO A 56 3.59 -5.28 10.82
N PRO A 57 3.83 -6.37 11.59
CA PRO A 57 4.37 -7.60 11.03
C PRO A 57 3.51 -8.23 9.94
N GLU A 58 2.17 -8.22 10.10
CA GLU A 58 1.26 -8.73 9.08
C GLU A 58 1.32 -7.89 7.80
N VAL A 59 1.38 -6.56 7.93
CA VAL A 59 1.57 -5.64 6.78
C VAL A 59 2.89 -5.91 6.05
N MET A 60 3.97 -6.21 6.78
CA MET A 60 5.27 -6.55 6.19
C MET A 60 5.32 -7.92 5.50
N THR A 61 4.27 -8.73 5.61
CA THR A 61 4.15 -9.99 4.83
C THR A 61 3.64 -9.80 3.41
N LEU A 62 3.16 -8.59 3.06
CA LEU A 62 2.73 -8.27 1.70
C LEU A 62 3.90 -8.36 0.73
N ASN A 63 3.59 -8.64 -0.54
CA ASN A 63 4.58 -8.80 -1.59
C ASN A 63 4.27 -7.90 -2.80
N PRO A 64 5.12 -6.91 -3.11
CA PRO A 64 6.33 -6.53 -2.35
C PRO A 64 5.97 -5.93 -0.97
N PRO A 65 6.88 -5.96 0.01
CA PRO A 65 6.64 -5.32 1.31
C PRO A 65 6.50 -3.80 1.13
N PRO A 66 5.58 -3.12 1.84
CA PRO A 66 5.43 -1.68 1.74
C PRO A 66 6.70 -0.96 2.20
N ALA A 67 7.12 0.04 1.45
CA ALA A 67 8.25 0.90 1.81
C ALA A 67 7.89 1.91 2.90
N ILE A 68 6.60 2.27 2.99
CA ILE A 68 6.07 3.25 3.94
C ILE A 68 4.80 2.68 4.59
N ILE A 69 4.73 2.73 5.92
CA ILE A 69 3.50 2.44 6.67
C ILE A 69 3.08 3.73 7.37
N ILE A 70 1.83 4.15 7.14
CA ILE A 70 1.26 5.38 7.70
C ILE A 70 0.22 5.00 8.74
N TYR A 71 0.18 5.71 9.86
CA TYR A 71 -0.80 5.46 10.94
C TYR A 71 -1.67 6.71 11.13
N GLN A 72 -3.00 6.53 11.17
CA GLN A 72 -3.99 7.60 11.36
C GLN A 72 -5.04 7.24 12.40
#